data_AF-A0A8T3P818-F1
#
_entry.id   AF-A0A8T3P818-F1
#
_cell.length_a   1.000
_cell.length_b   1.000
_cell.length_c   1.000
_cell.angle_alpha   90.00
_cell.angle_beta   90.00
_cell.angle_gamma   90.00
#
_symmetry.space_group_name_H-M   'P 1'
#
loop_
_entity.id
_entity.type
_entity.pdbx_description
1 polymer ?
#
loop_
_entity_poly.entity_id
_entity_poly.type
_entity_poly.pdbx_seq_one_letter_code
_entity_poly.pdbx_strand_id
1 'polypeptide(L)' 'AALYFVHTDRAESRISELDVDLFGNITNWPDNFFGDEMADLVARSEAQARRMQEGEVR' A
#
# COMPACT_ATOMS: atom_id res chain seq x y z
N ALA A 1 -22.85 -0.45 -5.31
CA ALA A 1 -21.97 -1.50 -4.76
C ALA A 1 -21.43 -0.99 -3.43
N ALA A 2 -21.34 -1.83 -2.41
CA ALA A 2 -20.72 -1.48 -1.12
C ALA A 2 -19.38 -2.21 -1.02
N LEU A 3 -18.33 -1.50 -0.63
CA LEU A 3 -16.97 -2.01 -0.51
C LEU A 3 -16.60 -2.11 0.97
N TYR A 4 -15.86 -3.15 1.32
CA TYR A 4 -15.46 -3.43 2.69
C TYR A 4 -14.02 -3.95 2.73
N PHE A 5 -13.30 -3.62 3.79
CA PHE A 5 -12.06 -4.27 4.16
C PHE A 5 -12.35 -5.45 5.10
N VAL A 6 -11.66 -6.56 4.88
CA VAL A 6 -11.70 -7.72 5.78
C VAL A 6 -10.31 -7.90 6.39
N HIS A 7 -10.27 -7.91 7.71
CA HIS A 7 -9.06 -8.14 8.50
C HIS A 7 -9.19 -9.46 9.23
N THR A 8 -8.11 -10.23 9.26
CA THR A 8 -8.01 -11.43 10.10
C THR A 8 -7.04 -11.12 11.22
N ASP A 9 -7.55 -10.95 12.43
CA ASP A 9 -6.74 -10.80 13.63
C ASP A 9 -6.78 -12.12 14.42
N ARG A 10 -5.69 -12.88 14.32
CA ARG A 10 -5.51 -14.22 14.91
C ARG A 10 -6.60 -15.22 14.50
N ALA A 11 -7.70 -15.25 15.23
CA ALA A 11 -8.80 -16.20 15.08
C ALA A 11 -10.15 -15.52 14.79
N GLU A 12 -10.17 -14.18 14.69
CA GLU A 12 -11.38 -13.41 14.41
C GLU A 12 -11.25 -12.67 13.08
N SER A 13 -12.33 -12.71 12.29
CA SER A 13 -12.47 -11.88 11.10
C SER A 13 -13.25 -10.62 11.46
N ARG A 14 -12.66 -9.45 11.19
CA ARG A 14 -13.32 -8.15 11.33
C ARG A 14 -13.56 -7.56 9.96
N ILE A 15 -14.74 -6.97 9.77
CA ILE A 15 -15.11 -6.26 8.56
C ILE A 15 -15.25 -4.78 8.88
N SER A 16 -14.70 -3.94 8.02
CA SER A 16 -14.77 -2.48 8.10
C SER A 16 -15.31 -1.95 6.77
N GLU A 17 -16.30 -1.08 6.79
CA GLU A 17 -16.82 -0.45 5.57
C GLU A 17 -15.77 0.49 4.97
N LEU A 18 -15.65 0.52 3.64
CA LEU A 18 -14.76 1.44 2.93
C LEU A 18 -15.32 2.86 3.02
N ASP A 19 -14.55 3.78 3.60
CA ASP A 19 -14.91 5.19 3.65
C ASP A 19 -14.18 5.95 2.53
N VAL A 20 -14.95 6.71 1.76
CA VAL A 20 -14.51 7.40 0.56
C VAL A 20 -15.00 8.84 0.60
N ASP A 21 -14.09 9.79 0.42
CA ASP A 21 -14.44 11.21 0.37
C ASP A 21 -15.15 11.60 -0.94
N LEU A 22 -15.60 12.86 -1.01
CA LEU A 22 -16.28 13.41 -2.18
C LEU A 22 -15.43 13.42 -3.46
N PHE A 23 -14.11 13.26 -3.34
CA PHE A 23 -13.15 13.24 -4.43
C PHE A 23 -12.72 11.82 -4.82
N GLY A 24 -13.24 10.79 -4.15
CA GLY A 24 -12.91 9.39 -4.42
C GLY A 24 -11.68 8.87 -3.66
N ASN A 25 -11.15 9.62 -2.70
CA ASN A 25 -10.03 9.16 -1.87
C ASN A 25 -10.56 8.30 -0.73
N ILE A 26 -9.90 7.16 -0.50
CA ILE A 26 -10.18 6.31 0.65
C ILE A 26 -9.57 6.96 1.90
N THR A 27 -10.39 7.20 2.91
CA THR A 27 -10.00 7.89 4.16
C THR A 27 -9.58 6.92 5.26
N ASN A 28 -10.01 5.67 5.18
CA ASN A 28 -9.78 4.64 6.20
C ASN A 28 -8.87 3.51 5.72
N TRP A 29 -7.74 3.87 5.09
CA TRP A 29 -6.74 2.89 4.68
C TRP A 29 -6.29 2.03 5.87
N PRO A 30 -6.32 0.69 5.74
CA PRO A 30 -5.77 -0.17 6.76
C PRO A 30 -4.27 0.00 6.92
N ASP A 31 -3.79 -0.02 8.15
CA ASP A 31 -2.35 -0.04 8.41
C ASP A 31 -1.72 -1.27 7.75
N ASN A 32 -0.62 -1.07 7.02
CA ASN A 32 0.04 -2.13 6.27
C ASN A 32 -0.90 -2.85 5.27
N PHE A 33 -1.91 -2.17 4.69
CA PHE A 33 -2.89 -2.78 3.76
C PHE A 33 -2.24 -3.52 2.58
N PHE A 34 -1.15 -2.97 2.05
CA PHE A 34 -0.38 -3.60 0.98
C PHE A 34 0.77 -4.48 1.50
N GLY A 35 0.87 -4.66 2.81
CA GLY A 35 2.00 -5.33 3.46
C GLY A 35 3.36 -4.73 3.05
N ASP A 36 4.42 -5.49 3.34
CA ASP A 36 5.78 -5.19 2.86
C ASP A 36 5.88 -5.20 1.32
N GLU A 37 4.88 -5.62 0.54
CA GLU A 37 4.99 -5.71 -0.92
C GLU A 37 5.11 -4.34 -1.61
N MET A 38 4.42 -3.31 -1.11
CA MET A 38 4.63 -1.95 -1.62
C MET A 38 5.99 -1.38 -1.21
N ALA A 39 6.48 -1.71 -0.01
CA ALA A 39 7.84 -1.35 0.41
C ALA A 39 8.88 -2.05 -0.47
N ASP A 40 8.65 -3.32 -0.84
CA ASP A 40 9.50 -4.11 -1.73
C ASP A 40 9.52 -3.52 -3.15
N LEU A 41 8.37 -3.10 -3.67
CA LEU A 41 8.27 -2.43 -4.97
C LEU A 41 8.94 -1.04 -4.98
N VAL A 42 8.76 -0.25 -3.93
CA VAL A 42 9.42 1.06 -3.76
C VAL A 42 10.93 0.87 -3.62
N ALA A 43 11.39 -0.06 -2.78
CA ALA A 43 12.82 -0.34 -2.60
C ALA A 43 13.48 -0.82 -3.90
N ARG A 44 12.81 -1.64 -4.71
CA ARG A 44 13.29 -2.04 -6.04
C ARG A 44 13.38 -0.85 -6.99
N SER A 45 12.38 0.03 -6.99
CA SER A 45 12.36 1.26 -7.79
C SER A 45 13.49 2.21 -7.38
N GLU A 46 13.68 2.45 -6.09
CA GLU A 46 14.75 3.29 -5.55
C GLU A 46 16.14 2.72 -5.85
N ALA A 47 16.32 1.40 -5.72
CA ALA A 47 17.58 0.73 -6.07
C ALA A 47 17.88 0.80 -7.57
N GLN A 48 16.85 0.80 -8.43
CA GLN A 48 17.00 1.02 -9.87
C GLN A 48 17.36 2.48 -10.18
N ALA A 49 16.68 3.44 -9.56
CA ALA A 49 16.97 4.87 -9.72
C ALA A 49 18.39 5.23 -9.28
N ARG A 50 18.88 4.63 -8.17
CA ARG A 50 20.25 4.81 -7.68
C ARG A 50 21.29 4.27 -8.66
N ARG A 51 21.05 3.09 -9.24
CA ARG A 51 21.93 2.51 -10.27
C ARG A 51 22.01 3.37 -11.53
N MET A 52 20.90 3.99 -11.93
CA MET A 52 20.89 4.91 -13.07
C MET A 52 21.70 6.18 -12.76
N GLN A 53 21.55 6.76 -11.56
CA GLN A 53 22.32 7.93 -11.12
C GLN A 53 23.83 7.63 -10.99
N GLU A 54 24.20 6.46 -10.47
CA GLU A 54 25.61 6.04 -10.36
C GLU A 54 26.23 5.64 -11.71
N GLY A 55 25.42 5.21 -12.68
CA GLY A 55 25.84 4.93 -14.05
C GLY A 55 26.08 6.17 -14.92
N GLU A 56 25.53 7.33 -14.53
CA GLU A 56 25.69 8.61 -15.23
C GLU A 56 26.96 9.38 -14.78
N VAL A 57 27.63 8.92 -13.71
CA VAL A 57 28.85 9.54 -13.14
C VAL A 57 30.15 8.79 -13.54
N ARG A 58 30.12 7.98 -14.60
CA ARG A 58 31.32 7.31 -15.14
C ARG A 58 31.62 7.72 -16.58
#